data_AF-A0A8X6WWK6-F1
#
_entry.id   AF-A0A8X6WWK6-F1
#
_cell.length_a   1.000
_cell.length_b   1.000
_cell.length_c   1.000
_cell.angle_alpha   90.00
_cell.angle_beta   90.00
_cell.angle_gamma   90.00
#
_symmetry.space_group_name_H-M   'P 1'
#
loop_
_entity.id
_entity.type
_entity.pdbx_description
1 polymer ?
#
loop_
_entity_poly.entity_id
_entity_poly.type
_entity_poly.pdbx_seq_one_letter_code
_entity_poly.pdbx_strand_id
1 'polypeptide(L)'
;MDATNQAILERAKKTRSVSRPIVTKQINKLESEISNLADKTTVHEIYMQLISKFEELSTLDKEIENLIDTESLEEEILTREEYRDKFIIWKIRAERYVGSVSNIAIQNSVENQPQNITLPLNRTEILEDRKFRNLDKDSVTLGNGDEEILSEFDKLVSFVDGRYRVNLPWKPGMREAFTNNKTVARKRFEGLVRRFKCDHELFCEYKDVIDDYVREGIVERTSCDSLSDSQGFYLPHHAVIRSDKTTSRIRIVFDGSAHEDGQSSLNQSLYTGPNLHPNILELLLCFRKSPVAFTADVKSAFLQIELDLRDRDFTRFFWTDNLNNEPYVLNFTRVLFGLRPSPYLLAATLKHHFKKYKEQYSHTFELLNSFIYVDDLIWSE
;
A
#
# COMPACT_ATOMS: atom_id res chain seq x y z
N MET A 1 -21.23 -11.21 -2.90
CA MET A 1 -20.54 -12.33 -2.22
C MET A 1 -21.56 -13.46 -2.03
N ASP A 2 -21.22 -14.71 -2.33
CA ASP A 2 -22.15 -15.85 -2.17
C ASP A 2 -22.42 -16.11 -0.67
N ALA A 3 -23.62 -16.57 -0.31
CA ALA A 3 -24.06 -16.74 1.08
C ALA A 3 -23.15 -17.70 1.87
N THR A 4 -22.57 -18.69 1.18
CA THR A 4 -21.58 -19.61 1.73
C THR A 4 -20.27 -18.90 2.11
N ASN A 5 -19.77 -17.99 1.25
CA ASN A 5 -18.55 -17.24 1.52
C ASN A 5 -18.74 -16.25 2.68
N GLN A 6 -19.94 -15.69 2.83
CA GLN A 6 -20.27 -14.81 3.94
C GLN A 6 -20.31 -15.54 5.29
N ALA A 7 -20.83 -16.78 5.31
CA ALA A 7 -20.79 -17.62 6.50
C ALA A 7 -19.36 -18.04 6.90
N ILE A 8 -18.48 -18.31 5.91
CA ILE A 8 -17.06 -18.64 6.16
C ILE A 8 -16.32 -17.41 6.71
N LEU A 9 -16.54 -16.23 6.13
CA LEU A 9 -15.94 -14.98 6.59
C LEU A 9 -16.31 -14.65 8.04
N GLU A 10 -17.61 -14.74 8.38
CA GLU A 10 -18.08 -14.50 9.75
C GLU A 10 -17.50 -15.50 10.75
N ARG A 11 -17.36 -16.77 10.35
CA ARG A 11 -16.73 -17.81 11.19
C ARG A 11 -15.24 -17.53 11.39
N ALA A 12 -14.51 -17.14 10.35
CA ALA A 12 -13.10 -16.78 10.43
C ALA A 12 -12.88 -15.54 11.32
N LYS A 13 -13.67 -14.47 11.12
CA LYS A 13 -13.66 -13.26 11.96
C LYS A 13 -13.95 -13.58 13.44
N LYS A 14 -14.94 -14.43 13.71
CA LYS A 14 -15.28 -14.88 15.08
C LYS A 14 -14.17 -15.73 15.71
N THR A 15 -13.51 -16.58 14.93
CA THR A 15 -12.40 -17.40 15.43
C THR A 15 -11.20 -16.53 15.74
N ARG A 16 -10.89 -15.56 14.87
CA ARG A 16 -9.84 -14.56 15.09
C ARG A 16 -10.12 -13.68 16.31
N SER A 17 -11.36 -13.25 16.54
CA SER A 17 -11.72 -12.41 17.69
C SER A 17 -11.58 -13.14 19.02
N VAL A 18 -11.68 -14.48 19.04
CA VAL A 18 -11.41 -15.32 20.21
C VAL A 18 -9.91 -15.61 20.40
N SER A 19 -9.16 -15.79 19.31
CA SER A 19 -7.72 -16.09 19.36
C SER A 19 -6.86 -14.88 19.77
N ARG A 20 -7.24 -13.65 19.41
CA ARG A 20 -6.51 -12.42 19.80
C ARG A 20 -6.41 -12.26 21.34
N PRO A 21 -7.48 -12.37 22.14
CA PRO A 21 -7.38 -12.36 23.60
C PRO A 21 -6.46 -13.42 24.19
N ILE A 22 -6.40 -14.62 23.60
CA ILE A 22 -5.54 -15.72 24.06
C ILE A 22 -4.06 -15.37 23.85
N VAL A 23 -3.71 -14.86 22.67
CA VAL A 23 -2.35 -14.40 22.37
C VAL A 23 -1.96 -13.21 23.25
N THR A 24 -2.86 -12.26 23.49
CA THR A 24 -2.62 -11.16 24.44
C THR A 24 -2.35 -11.66 25.86
N LYS A 25 -3.11 -12.67 26.32
CA LYS A 25 -2.90 -13.30 27.63
C LYS A 25 -1.55 -14.02 27.71
N GLN A 26 -1.14 -14.72 26.64
CA GLN A 26 0.18 -15.36 26.57
C GLN A 26 1.32 -14.35 26.55
N ILE A 27 1.15 -13.23 25.84
CA ILE A 27 2.08 -12.10 25.85
C ILE A 27 2.24 -11.52 27.27
N ASN A 28 1.14 -11.24 27.96
CA ASN A 28 1.18 -10.71 29.33
C ASN A 28 1.80 -11.71 30.32
N LYS A 29 1.60 -13.02 30.09
CA LYS A 29 2.26 -14.07 30.86
C LYS A 29 3.77 -14.08 30.60
N LEU A 30 4.20 -14.02 29.34
CA LEU A 30 5.62 -13.87 28.97
C LEU A 30 6.24 -12.63 29.59
N GLU A 31 5.54 -11.49 29.58
CA GLU A 31 5.98 -10.25 30.20
C GLU A 31 6.23 -10.41 31.70
N SER A 32 5.28 -11.03 32.41
CA SER A 32 5.39 -11.31 33.84
C SER A 32 6.56 -12.25 34.14
N GLU A 33 6.71 -13.35 33.40
CA GLU A 33 7.77 -14.33 33.63
C GLU A 33 9.17 -13.78 33.29
N ILE A 34 9.29 -12.97 32.22
CA ILE A 34 10.52 -12.27 31.86
C ILE A 34 10.88 -11.22 32.93
N SER A 35 9.89 -10.49 33.45
CA SER A 35 10.11 -9.47 34.49
C SER A 35 10.47 -10.07 35.85
N ASN A 36 9.98 -11.28 36.15
CA ASN A 36 10.24 -11.99 37.40
C ASN A 36 11.50 -12.87 37.37
N LEU A 37 12.32 -12.80 36.30
CA LEU A 37 13.53 -13.63 36.13
C LEU A 37 13.24 -15.14 36.26
N ALA A 38 12.09 -15.59 35.75
CA ALA A 38 11.66 -16.98 35.84
C ALA A 38 12.57 -17.95 35.04
N ASP A 39 12.42 -19.26 35.31
CA ASP A 39 13.20 -20.30 34.65
C ASP A 39 13.08 -20.24 33.11
N LYS A 40 14.23 -20.36 32.45
CA LYS A 40 14.38 -20.12 31.00
C LYS A 40 13.64 -21.16 30.16
N THR A 41 13.51 -22.37 30.68
CA THR A 41 12.74 -23.46 30.08
C THR A 41 11.26 -23.09 30.00
N THR A 42 10.72 -22.52 31.08
CA THR A 42 9.32 -22.06 31.15
C THR A 42 9.06 -20.89 30.20
N VAL A 43 9.99 -19.95 30.09
CA VAL A 43 9.89 -18.84 29.11
C VAL A 43 9.92 -19.36 27.67
N HIS A 44 10.78 -20.34 27.37
CA HIS A 44 10.85 -20.96 26.04
C HIS A 44 9.58 -21.74 25.69
N GLU A 45 9.01 -22.49 26.62
CA GLU A 45 7.74 -23.21 26.40
C GLU A 45 6.57 -22.25 26.12
N ILE A 46 6.45 -21.16 26.89
CA ILE A 46 5.40 -20.16 26.66
C ILE A 46 5.65 -19.45 25.31
N TYR A 47 6.91 -19.21 24.94
CA TYR A 47 7.28 -18.66 23.64
C TYR A 47 6.89 -19.58 22.47
N MET A 48 7.15 -20.89 22.57
CA MET A 48 6.75 -21.87 21.54
C MET A 48 5.22 -21.96 21.40
N GLN A 49 4.48 -21.90 22.51
CA GLN A 49 3.02 -21.83 22.49
C GLN A 49 2.52 -20.53 21.83
N LEU A 50 3.22 -19.42 22.02
CA LEU A 50 2.90 -18.14 21.39
C LEU A 50 3.13 -18.18 19.88
N ILE A 51 4.25 -18.77 19.41
CA ILE A 51 4.53 -18.95 17.98
C ILE A 51 3.44 -19.78 17.31
N SER A 52 3.11 -20.94 17.88
CA SER A 52 2.07 -21.82 17.34
C SER A 52 0.72 -21.12 17.20
N LYS A 53 0.32 -20.33 18.20
CA LYS A 53 -0.92 -19.54 18.15
C LYS A 53 -0.88 -18.40 17.14
N PHE A 54 0.30 -17.85 16.86
CA PHE A 54 0.49 -16.82 15.84
C PHE A 54 0.40 -17.40 14.42
N GLU A 55 0.92 -18.61 14.18
CA GLU A 55 0.76 -19.32 12.90
C GLU A 55 -0.72 -19.63 12.59
N GLU A 56 -1.49 -20.04 13.60
CA GLU A 56 -2.94 -20.19 13.49
C GLU A 56 -3.62 -18.87 13.09
N LEU A 57 -3.26 -17.76 13.74
CA LEU A 57 -3.78 -16.41 13.40
C LEU A 57 -3.38 -15.99 11.98
N SER A 58 -2.14 -16.24 11.56
CA SER A 58 -1.68 -15.90 10.21
C SER A 58 -2.40 -16.70 9.13
N THR A 59 -2.85 -17.91 9.45
CA THR A 59 -3.64 -18.75 8.53
C THR A 59 -5.06 -18.20 8.42
N LEU A 60 -5.69 -17.87 9.55
CA LEU A 60 -7.01 -17.22 9.59
C LEU A 60 -7.01 -15.87 8.87
N ASP A 61 -5.96 -15.06 9.02
CA ASP A 61 -5.88 -13.77 8.34
C ASP A 61 -5.75 -13.92 6.81
N LYS A 62 -5.06 -14.95 6.31
CA LYS A 62 -5.01 -15.26 4.87
C LYS A 62 -6.38 -15.73 4.33
N GLU A 63 -7.10 -16.54 5.11
CA GLU A 63 -8.46 -16.95 4.76
C GLU A 63 -9.42 -15.75 4.67
N ILE A 64 -9.28 -14.79 5.59
CA ILE A 64 -10.06 -13.56 5.60
C ILE A 64 -9.70 -12.66 4.40
N GLU A 65 -8.40 -12.50 4.11
CA GLU A 65 -7.89 -11.71 2.98
C GLU A 65 -8.46 -12.18 1.64
N ASN A 66 -8.60 -13.50 1.47
CA ASN A 66 -9.16 -14.11 0.25
C ASN A 66 -10.69 -13.94 0.10
N LEU A 67 -11.39 -13.54 1.16
CA LEU A 67 -12.85 -13.52 1.22
C LEU A 67 -13.44 -12.11 1.39
N ILE A 68 -12.61 -11.08 1.59
CA ILE A 68 -13.03 -9.68 1.77
C ILE A 68 -12.97 -8.93 0.42
N ASP A 69 -13.87 -7.98 0.21
CA ASP A 69 -13.85 -7.07 -0.94
C ASP A 69 -12.76 -6.00 -0.81
N THR A 70 -12.36 -5.39 -1.92
CA THR A 70 -11.17 -4.52 -1.97
C THR A 70 -11.26 -3.29 -1.06
N GLU A 71 -12.46 -2.79 -0.75
CA GLU A 71 -12.68 -1.60 0.09
C GLU A 71 -12.63 -1.93 1.59
N SER A 72 -13.14 -3.10 2.02
CA SER A 72 -12.99 -3.57 3.42
C SER A 72 -11.62 -4.22 3.70
N LEU A 73 -10.82 -4.48 2.67
CA LEU A 73 -9.51 -5.12 2.80
C LEU A 73 -8.48 -4.21 3.49
N GLU A 74 -8.50 -2.90 3.21
CA GLU A 74 -7.54 -1.94 3.76
C GLU A 74 -7.67 -1.80 5.28
N GLU A 75 -8.90 -1.66 5.81
CA GLU A 75 -9.16 -1.58 7.25
C GLU A 75 -8.77 -2.88 7.96
N GLU A 76 -9.01 -4.03 7.32
CA GLU A 76 -8.67 -5.33 7.88
C GLU A 76 -7.16 -5.59 7.91
N ILE A 77 -6.44 -5.21 6.84
CA ILE A 77 -4.97 -5.25 6.78
C ILE A 77 -4.38 -4.39 7.89
N LEU A 78 -4.90 -3.18 8.08
CA LEU A 78 -4.43 -2.27 9.14
C LEU A 78 -4.60 -2.89 10.53
N THR A 79 -5.76 -3.48 10.85
CA THR A 79 -5.98 -4.11 12.17
C THR A 79 -5.11 -5.37 12.38
N ARG A 80 -4.85 -6.12 11.30
CA ARG A 80 -3.95 -7.27 11.30
C ARG A 80 -2.52 -6.85 11.58
N GLU A 81 -2.05 -5.81 10.91
CA GLU A 81 -0.68 -5.33 11.04
C GLU A 81 -0.41 -4.73 12.42
N GLU A 82 -1.35 -3.97 12.99
CA GLU A 82 -1.23 -3.48 14.38
C GLU A 82 -1.07 -4.63 15.40
N TYR A 83 -1.73 -5.77 15.16
CA TYR A 83 -1.63 -6.95 16.03
C TYR A 83 -0.35 -7.76 15.78
N ARG A 84 0.06 -7.90 14.52
CA ARG A 84 1.32 -8.52 14.10
C ARG A 84 2.53 -7.78 14.67
N ASP A 85 2.46 -6.45 14.74
CA ASP A 85 3.54 -5.63 15.30
C ASP A 85 3.73 -5.86 16.80
N LYS A 86 2.63 -6.03 17.55
CA LYS A 86 2.71 -6.43 18.96
C LYS A 86 3.41 -7.79 19.11
N PHE A 87 3.08 -8.76 18.25
CA PHE A 87 3.73 -10.07 18.27
C PHE A 87 5.23 -9.98 17.93
N ILE A 88 5.62 -9.23 16.88
CA ILE A 88 7.02 -9.06 16.49
C ILE A 88 7.84 -8.44 17.63
N ILE A 89 7.32 -7.40 18.30
CA ILE A 89 7.97 -6.77 19.44
C ILE A 89 8.23 -7.79 20.56
N TRP A 90 7.23 -8.60 20.91
CA TRP A 90 7.34 -9.60 21.96
C TRP A 90 8.20 -10.80 21.59
N LYS A 91 8.15 -11.22 20.32
CA LYS A 91 9.04 -12.24 19.74
C LYS A 91 10.49 -11.83 19.92
N ILE A 92 10.86 -10.64 19.45
CA ILE A 92 12.24 -10.13 19.54
C ILE A 92 12.68 -9.95 21.00
N ARG A 93 11.78 -9.50 21.89
CA ARG A 93 12.08 -9.40 23.34
C ARG A 93 12.32 -10.76 23.98
N ALA A 94 11.49 -11.76 23.67
CA ALA A 94 11.67 -13.12 24.17
C ALA A 94 12.95 -13.75 23.60
N GLU A 95 13.23 -13.58 22.31
CA GLU A 95 14.46 -14.04 21.65
C GLU A 95 15.72 -13.37 22.22
N ARG A 96 15.68 -12.07 22.55
CA ARG A 96 16.79 -11.38 23.24
C ARG A 96 16.98 -11.88 24.67
N TYR A 97 15.90 -12.15 25.41
CA TYR A 97 15.97 -12.70 26.76
C TYR A 97 16.56 -14.12 26.76
N VAL A 98 16.13 -14.95 25.82
CA VAL A 98 16.66 -16.32 25.61
C VAL A 98 18.10 -16.28 25.09
N GLY A 99 18.40 -15.41 24.12
CA GLY A 99 19.73 -15.25 23.50
C GLY A 99 20.77 -14.57 24.39
N SER A 100 20.37 -13.98 25.52
CA SER A 100 21.31 -13.43 26.53
C SER A 100 22.13 -14.52 27.23
N VAL A 101 21.75 -15.80 27.11
CA VAL A 101 22.53 -16.94 27.61
C VAL A 101 22.54 -18.06 26.56
N SER A 102 23.71 -18.26 25.95
CA SER A 102 24.16 -19.38 25.10
C SER A 102 24.15 -19.12 23.59
N ASN A 103 25.35 -19.16 22.99
CA ASN A 103 25.55 -19.65 21.62
C ASN A 103 24.87 -21.02 21.49
N ILE A 104 23.63 -21.07 21.00
CA ILE A 104 23.05 -22.29 20.46
C ILE A 104 22.54 -21.94 19.08
N ALA A 105 23.28 -22.46 18.09
CA ALA A 105 22.90 -22.47 16.71
C ALA A 105 21.52 -23.11 16.55
N ILE A 106 20.63 -22.43 15.81
CA ILE A 106 19.54 -23.09 15.11
C ILE A 106 19.79 -22.85 13.62
N GLN A 107 20.62 -23.73 13.05
CA GLN A 107 20.42 -24.19 11.68
C GLN A 107 19.30 -25.22 11.71
N ASN A 108 18.32 -25.05 10.83
CA ASN A 108 17.60 -26.08 10.07
C ASN A 108 16.66 -25.32 9.12
N SER A 109 16.99 -25.13 7.84
CA SER A 109 16.85 -26.08 6.72
C SER A 109 15.43 -26.60 6.54
N VAL A 110 14.66 -25.94 5.67
CA VAL A 110 13.65 -26.61 4.82
C VAL A 110 13.79 -26.02 3.42
N GLU A 111 14.36 -26.82 2.53
CA GLU A 111 14.21 -26.70 1.08
C GLU A 111 12.73 -26.78 0.72
N ASN A 112 12.25 -25.90 -0.14
CA ASN A 112 11.09 -26.20 -0.98
C ASN A 112 11.35 -25.65 -2.39
N GLN A 113 11.43 -26.59 -3.33
CA GLN A 113 11.51 -26.35 -4.76
C GLN A 113 10.20 -25.69 -5.25
N PRO A 114 10.25 -24.79 -6.26
CA PRO A 114 9.05 -24.35 -6.94
C PRO A 114 8.50 -25.49 -7.83
N GLN A 115 7.31 -25.99 -7.50
CA GLN A 115 6.54 -26.82 -8.41
C GLN A 115 5.97 -25.93 -9.53
N ASN A 116 6.44 -26.16 -10.75
CA ASN A 116 5.83 -25.64 -11.96
C ASN A 116 4.43 -26.25 -12.11
N ILE A 117 3.39 -25.43 -11.96
CA ILE A 117 2.04 -25.78 -12.39
C ILE A 117 1.93 -25.42 -13.89
N THR A 118 2.16 -26.41 -14.74
CA THR A 118 1.83 -26.32 -16.17
C THR A 118 0.37 -26.71 -16.34
N LEU A 119 -0.50 -25.76 -16.69
CA LEU A 119 -1.85 -26.05 -17.17
C LEU A 119 -1.79 -26.44 -18.66
N PRO A 120 -2.36 -27.58 -19.08
CA PRO A 120 -2.49 -27.89 -20.50
C PRO A 120 -3.66 -27.08 -21.07
N LEU A 121 -3.38 -26.22 -22.05
CA LEU A 121 -4.42 -25.62 -22.89
C LEU A 121 -4.52 -26.44 -24.18
N ASN A 122 -5.60 -27.21 -24.27
CA ASN A 122 -6.02 -27.82 -25.52
C ASN A 122 -6.26 -26.72 -26.55
N ARG A 123 -5.52 -26.83 -27.66
CA ARG A 123 -5.56 -25.95 -28.81
C ARG A 123 -6.63 -26.46 -29.77
N THR A 124 -7.81 -25.85 -29.78
CA THR A 124 -8.75 -25.95 -30.90
C THR A 124 -9.55 -24.66 -31.05
N GLU A 125 -9.32 -24.02 -32.20
CA GLU A 125 -10.25 -23.20 -32.99
C GLU A 125 -10.86 -21.95 -32.33
N ILE A 126 -10.10 -20.84 -32.39
CA ILE A 126 -10.68 -19.52 -32.67
C ILE A 126 -9.82 -18.92 -33.79
N LEU A 127 -9.96 -19.49 -34.98
CA LEU A 127 -9.54 -18.84 -36.22
C LEU A 127 -10.78 -18.11 -36.77
N GLU A 128 -10.54 -16.87 -37.18
CA GLU A 128 -11.48 -15.96 -37.83
C GLU A 128 -12.37 -15.15 -36.88
N ASP A 129 -11.80 -14.09 -36.30
CA ASP A 129 -12.54 -12.83 -36.35
C ASP A 129 -11.60 -11.62 -36.43
N ARG A 130 -11.48 -11.07 -37.64
CA ARG A 130 -10.95 -9.72 -37.90
C ARG A 130 -11.79 -8.62 -37.22
N LYS A 131 -12.86 -8.97 -36.48
CA LYS A 131 -13.70 -8.06 -35.70
C LYS A 131 -13.08 -7.54 -34.40
N PHE A 132 -12.09 -8.21 -33.81
CA PHE A 132 -11.44 -7.69 -32.59
C PHE A 132 -10.57 -6.45 -32.80
N ARG A 133 -10.29 -6.04 -34.06
CA ARG A 133 -9.56 -4.79 -34.35
C ARG A 133 -10.50 -3.59 -34.54
N ASN A 134 -11.82 -3.83 -34.66
CA ASN A 134 -12.85 -2.83 -34.91
C ASN A 134 -14.01 -2.99 -33.92
N LEU A 135 -13.70 -3.06 -32.63
CA LEU A 135 -14.69 -2.76 -31.61
C LEU A 135 -14.51 -1.29 -31.26
N ASP A 136 -15.45 -0.50 -31.78
CA ASP A 136 -15.75 0.88 -31.43
C ASP A 136 -15.37 1.17 -29.97
N LYS A 137 -14.67 2.27 -29.69
CA LYS A 137 -15.32 3.57 -29.41
C LYS A 137 -16.42 3.53 -28.34
N ASP A 138 -16.49 2.48 -27.52
CA ASP A 138 -17.05 2.59 -26.18
C ASP A 138 -16.06 3.42 -25.39
N SER A 139 -16.19 4.75 -25.56
CA SER A 139 -15.89 5.71 -24.52
C SER A 139 -16.26 5.04 -23.20
N VAL A 140 -15.27 4.89 -22.29
CA VAL A 140 -15.54 4.67 -20.87
C VAL A 140 -16.79 5.47 -20.57
N THR A 141 -17.88 4.80 -20.20
CA THR A 141 -19.17 5.48 -19.96
C THR A 141 -18.96 6.30 -18.69
N LEU A 142 -18.43 7.50 -18.87
CA LEU A 142 -18.16 8.47 -17.82
C LEU A 142 -19.53 8.86 -17.27
N GLY A 143 -19.71 8.71 -15.96
CA GLY A 143 -20.89 9.29 -15.32
C GLY A 143 -20.85 10.82 -15.45
N ASN A 144 -21.99 11.49 -15.28
CA ASN A 144 -22.05 12.96 -15.36
C ASN A 144 -21.05 13.68 -14.43
N GLY A 145 -20.67 13.08 -13.30
CA GLY A 145 -19.65 13.62 -12.40
C GLY A 145 -18.19 13.35 -12.83
N ASP A 146 -17.96 12.34 -13.67
CA ASP A 146 -16.62 11.98 -14.12
C ASP A 146 -16.10 12.94 -15.20
N GLU A 147 -16.99 13.46 -16.04
CA GLU A 147 -16.63 14.49 -17.03
C GLU A 147 -16.18 15.80 -16.38
N GLU A 148 -16.81 16.19 -15.26
CA GLU A 148 -16.44 17.37 -14.50
C GLU A 148 -15.04 17.22 -13.88
N ILE A 149 -14.76 16.07 -13.25
CA ILE A 149 -13.46 15.75 -12.65
C ILE A 149 -12.35 15.76 -13.73
N LEU A 150 -12.60 15.18 -14.91
CA LEU A 150 -11.65 15.20 -16.02
C LEU A 150 -11.43 16.61 -16.59
N SER A 151 -12.50 17.39 -16.73
CA SER A 151 -12.44 18.78 -17.20
C SER A 151 -11.64 19.66 -16.23
N GLU A 152 -11.81 19.46 -14.93
CA GLU A 152 -11.03 20.15 -13.90
C GLU A 152 -9.56 19.72 -13.93
N PHE A 153 -9.28 18.42 -14.05
CA PHE A 153 -7.92 17.91 -14.21
C PHE A 153 -7.20 18.54 -15.40
N ASP A 154 -7.81 18.54 -16.59
CA ASP A 154 -7.21 19.09 -17.80
C ASP A 154 -6.95 20.61 -17.72
N LYS A 155 -7.71 21.34 -16.88
CA LYS A 155 -7.49 22.78 -16.62
C LYS A 155 -6.33 23.04 -15.66
N LEU A 156 -6.13 22.16 -14.69
CA LEU A 156 -5.17 22.35 -13.59
C LEU A 156 -3.83 21.68 -13.85
N VAL A 157 -3.80 20.61 -14.65
CA VAL A 157 -2.56 19.91 -14.99
C VAL A 157 -1.59 20.85 -15.72
N SER A 158 -0.35 20.87 -15.25
CA SER A 158 0.71 21.68 -15.84
C SER A 158 2.00 20.87 -15.96
N PHE A 159 2.86 21.24 -16.90
CA PHE A 159 4.17 20.60 -17.06
C PHE A 159 5.26 21.61 -16.71
N VAL A 160 5.96 21.36 -15.59
CA VAL A 160 6.94 22.26 -15.00
C VAL A 160 8.21 21.47 -14.71
N ASP A 161 9.36 21.98 -15.14
CA ASP A 161 10.69 21.41 -14.87
C ASP A 161 10.82 19.91 -15.19
N GLY A 162 10.21 19.48 -16.30
CA GLY A 162 10.27 18.09 -16.76
C GLY A 162 9.27 17.14 -16.10
N ARG A 163 8.36 17.64 -15.26
CA ARG A 163 7.35 16.84 -14.56
C ARG A 163 5.95 17.40 -14.72
N TYR A 164 4.96 16.54 -14.67
CA TYR A 164 3.57 16.98 -14.54
C TYR A 164 3.27 17.35 -13.10
N ARG A 165 2.56 18.45 -12.90
CA ARG A 165 2.03 18.88 -11.62
C ARG A 165 0.51 18.79 -11.65
N VAL A 166 -0.06 18.13 -10.65
CA VAL A 166 -1.49 17.86 -10.54
C VAL A 166 -2.03 18.30 -9.17
N ASN A 167 -3.33 18.51 -9.10
CA ASN A 167 -4.05 18.79 -7.87
C ASN A 167 -4.75 17.54 -7.34
N LEU A 168 -4.95 17.48 -6.02
CA LEU A 168 -5.82 16.46 -5.44
C LEU A 168 -7.29 16.79 -5.81
N PRO A 169 -8.09 15.81 -6.27
CA PRO A 169 -9.47 16.05 -6.68
C PRO A 169 -10.39 16.16 -5.45
N TRP A 170 -10.42 17.34 -4.83
CA TRP A 170 -11.21 17.62 -3.65
C TRP A 170 -12.72 17.59 -3.94
N LYS A 171 -13.50 17.00 -3.03
CA LYS A 171 -14.96 17.18 -3.03
C LYS A 171 -15.32 18.62 -2.63
N PRO A 172 -16.43 19.18 -3.15
CA PRO A 172 -16.83 20.56 -2.87
C PRO A 172 -16.86 20.89 -1.38
N GLY A 173 -16.13 21.94 -0.98
CA GLY A 173 -16.06 22.44 0.41
C GLY A 173 -15.29 21.54 1.39
N MET A 174 -14.85 20.34 0.98
CA MET A 174 -14.14 19.42 1.88
C MET A 174 -12.75 19.90 2.22
N ARG A 175 -12.09 20.60 1.28
CA ARG A 175 -10.75 21.12 1.50
C ARG A 175 -10.75 22.11 2.66
N GLU A 176 -11.63 23.11 2.62
CA GLU A 176 -11.79 24.17 3.61
C GLU A 176 -12.22 23.65 4.98
N ALA A 177 -13.11 22.65 4.99
CA ALA A 177 -13.63 22.04 6.21
C ALA A 177 -12.71 20.96 6.81
N PHE A 178 -11.59 20.65 6.14
CA PHE A 178 -10.77 19.49 6.51
C PHE A 178 -10.05 19.69 7.84
N THR A 179 -10.24 18.74 8.75
CA THR A 179 -9.61 18.71 10.07
C THR A 179 -8.33 17.88 10.03
N ASN A 180 -7.35 18.26 10.85
CA ASN A 180 -6.08 17.54 10.87
C ASN A 180 -6.20 16.22 11.65
N ASN A 181 -5.54 15.16 11.16
CA ASN A 181 -5.47 13.84 11.81
C ASN A 181 -4.20 13.66 12.66
N LYS A 182 -3.71 14.76 13.25
CA LYS A 182 -2.37 14.82 13.85
C LYS A 182 -2.23 13.87 15.03
N THR A 183 -3.23 13.78 15.90
CA THR A 183 -3.17 12.96 17.12
C THR A 183 -3.07 11.47 16.79
N VAL A 184 -3.86 10.99 15.83
CA VAL A 184 -3.85 9.59 15.39
C VAL A 184 -2.52 9.25 14.74
N ALA A 185 -2.06 10.07 13.81
CA ALA A 185 -0.78 9.88 13.14
C ALA A 185 0.38 9.87 14.15
N ARG A 186 0.38 10.77 15.13
CA ARG A 186 1.41 10.81 16.19
C ARG A 186 1.39 9.55 17.04
N LYS A 187 0.22 9.11 17.50
CA LYS A 187 0.09 7.87 18.30
C LYS A 187 0.59 6.64 17.54
N ARG A 188 0.26 6.52 16.25
CA ARG A 188 0.76 5.43 15.40
C ARG A 188 2.27 5.51 15.19
N PHE A 189 2.80 6.72 14.96
CA PHE A 189 4.23 6.93 14.84
C PHE A 189 5.00 6.60 16.13
N GLU A 190 4.48 6.95 17.31
CA GLU A 190 5.08 6.54 18.59
C GLU A 190 5.11 5.02 18.77
N GLY A 191 4.06 4.32 18.31
CA GLY A 191 4.04 2.86 18.24
C GLY A 191 5.15 2.31 17.34
N LEU A 192 5.31 2.90 16.16
CA LEU A 192 6.36 2.55 15.21
C LEU A 192 7.77 2.80 15.80
N VAL A 193 7.99 3.91 16.51
CA VAL A 193 9.25 4.19 17.21
C VAL A 193 9.54 3.14 18.30
N ARG A 194 8.53 2.67 19.04
CA ARG A 194 8.71 1.56 20.01
C ARG A 194 9.14 0.28 19.31
N ARG A 195 8.59 0.01 18.11
CA ARG A 195 8.98 -1.13 17.27
C ARG A 195 10.43 -0.98 16.80
N PHE A 196 10.82 0.19 16.28
CA PHE A 196 12.21 0.49 15.87
C PHE A 196 13.23 0.33 17.01
N LYS A 197 12.86 0.67 18.26
CA LYS A 197 13.73 0.43 19.43
C LYS A 197 13.93 -1.06 19.71
N CYS A 198 12.96 -1.89 19.36
CA CYS A 198 13.06 -3.35 19.51
C CYS A 198 13.73 -3.98 18.29
N ASP A 199 13.49 -3.48 17.09
CA ASP A 199 13.98 -3.99 15.81
C ASP A 199 14.81 -2.92 15.09
N HIS A 200 16.12 -2.95 15.30
CA HIS A 200 17.02 -1.93 14.76
C HIS A 200 17.32 -2.14 13.27
N GLU A 201 17.28 -3.37 12.78
CA GLU A 201 17.45 -3.66 11.34
C GLU A 201 16.29 -3.05 10.55
N LEU A 202 15.06 -3.23 11.04
CA LEU A 202 13.88 -2.55 10.50
C LEU A 202 14.06 -1.02 10.47
N PHE A 203 14.59 -0.41 11.54
CA PHE A 203 14.80 1.04 11.56
C PHE A 203 15.80 1.50 10.49
N CYS A 204 16.93 0.80 10.33
CA CYS A 204 17.92 1.12 9.32
C CYS A 204 17.33 1.04 7.91
N GLU A 205 16.66 -0.06 7.58
CA GLU A 205 16.02 -0.23 6.26
C GLU A 205 14.92 0.83 6.02
N TYR A 206 14.14 1.19 7.04
CA TYR A 206 13.13 2.24 6.94
C TYR A 206 13.76 3.61 6.69
N LYS A 207 14.86 3.91 7.40
CA LYS A 207 15.62 5.14 7.26
C LYS A 207 16.22 5.27 5.88
N ASP A 208 16.80 4.21 5.34
CA ASP A 208 17.36 4.21 3.97
C ASP A 208 16.29 4.61 2.94
N VAL A 209 15.07 4.07 3.05
CA VAL A 209 13.96 4.42 2.14
C VAL A 209 13.54 5.89 2.28
N ILE A 210 13.44 6.41 3.52
CA ILE A 210 13.07 7.82 3.72
C ILE A 210 14.18 8.77 3.28
N ASP A 211 15.45 8.43 3.53
CA ASP A 211 16.60 9.20 3.08
C ASP A 211 16.68 9.24 1.54
N ASP A 212 16.35 8.14 0.87
CA ASP A 212 16.19 8.08 -0.58
C ASP A 212 15.06 9.00 -1.07
N TYR A 213 13.90 9.01 -0.39
CA TYR A 213 12.80 9.93 -0.73
C TYR A 213 13.19 11.40 -0.58
N VAL A 214 13.93 11.74 0.48
CA VAL A 214 14.42 13.12 0.68
C VAL A 214 15.43 13.48 -0.41
N ARG A 215 16.37 12.58 -0.72
CA ARG A 215 17.43 12.81 -1.72
C ARG A 215 16.87 12.98 -3.14
N GLU A 216 15.84 12.22 -3.49
CA GLU A 216 15.14 12.33 -4.78
C GLU A 216 14.14 13.49 -4.83
N GLY A 217 13.95 14.21 -3.72
CA GLY A 217 12.98 15.29 -3.60
C GLY A 217 11.53 14.81 -3.70
N ILE A 218 11.26 13.54 -3.38
CA ILE A 218 9.91 12.95 -3.28
C ILE A 218 9.19 13.47 -2.04
N VAL A 219 9.94 13.67 -0.96
CA VAL A 219 9.47 14.31 0.27
C VAL A 219 10.37 15.48 0.62
N GLU A 220 9.79 16.49 1.26
CA GLU A 220 10.53 17.66 1.75
C GLU A 220 10.22 17.90 3.23
N ARG A 221 11.06 18.68 3.91
CA ARG A 221 10.73 19.14 5.26
C ARG A 221 9.59 20.14 5.15
N THR A 222 8.58 19.95 6.01
CA THR A 222 7.46 20.87 6.04
C THR A 222 7.95 22.27 6.39
N SER A 223 7.49 23.29 5.67
CA SER A 223 7.84 24.69 5.90
C SER A 223 7.04 25.32 7.04
N CYS A 224 6.06 24.61 7.58
CA CYS A 224 5.18 25.08 8.64
C CYS A 224 5.72 24.66 10.02
N ASP A 225 6.50 25.54 10.64
CA ASP A 225 6.99 25.38 12.02
C ASP A 225 5.85 25.47 13.07
N SER A 226 4.73 26.11 12.72
CA SER A 226 3.53 26.20 13.55
C SER A 226 2.57 25.04 13.26
N LEU A 227 2.92 23.87 13.80
CA LEU A 227 2.05 22.68 13.84
C LEU A 227 0.73 22.88 14.63
N SER A 228 0.38 24.11 15.03
CA SER A 228 -0.75 24.48 15.88
C SER A 228 -1.98 24.96 15.11
N ASP A 229 -1.86 25.58 13.94
CA ASP A 229 -2.99 26.34 13.34
C ASP A 229 -3.14 26.24 11.81
N SER A 230 -2.38 25.38 11.12
CA SER A 230 -2.51 25.22 9.67
C SER A 230 -3.41 24.04 9.26
N GLN A 231 -4.28 24.33 8.30
CA GLN A 231 -5.06 23.36 7.52
C GLN A 231 -4.10 22.36 6.86
N GLY A 232 -4.20 21.08 7.21
CA GLY A 232 -3.28 20.05 6.72
C GLY A 232 -3.56 18.69 7.37
N PHE A 233 -2.96 17.64 6.83
CA PHE A 233 -3.28 16.26 7.22
C PHE A 233 -2.04 15.41 7.37
N TYR A 234 -2.06 14.57 8.40
CA TYR A 234 -0.95 13.71 8.77
C TYR A 234 -1.30 12.27 8.43
N LEU A 235 -0.59 11.71 7.45
CA LEU A 235 -0.65 10.32 7.03
C LEU A 235 0.11 9.46 8.04
N PRO A 236 -0.56 8.55 8.75
CA PRO A 236 0.13 7.46 9.42
C PRO A 236 0.81 6.57 8.39
N HIS A 237 1.91 5.94 8.78
CA HIS A 237 2.64 5.05 7.89
C HIS A 237 3.19 3.84 8.65
N HIS A 238 3.36 2.74 7.92
CA HIS A 238 3.85 1.47 8.44
C HIS A 238 4.66 0.72 7.38
N ALA A 239 5.43 -0.28 7.82
CA ALA A 239 6.24 -1.12 6.92
C ALA A 239 5.49 -2.41 6.59
N VAL A 240 5.29 -2.65 5.29
CA VAL A 240 4.91 -3.94 4.75
C VAL A 240 6.18 -4.71 4.40
N ILE A 241 6.48 -5.76 5.17
CA ILE A 241 7.67 -6.60 4.97
C ILE A 241 7.30 -7.75 4.02
N ARG A 242 7.98 -7.81 2.88
CA ARG A 242 7.83 -8.89 1.89
C ARG A 242 9.03 -9.83 2.00
N SER A 243 8.80 -11.02 2.55
CA SER A 243 9.84 -12.03 2.78
C SER A 243 10.30 -12.77 1.52
N ASP A 244 9.66 -12.52 0.37
CA ASP A 244 9.76 -13.30 -0.87
C ASP A 244 10.47 -12.58 -2.03
N LYS A 245 10.89 -11.31 -1.88
CA LYS A 245 11.57 -10.55 -2.94
C LYS A 245 12.99 -10.11 -2.57
N THR A 246 13.89 -10.26 -3.54
CA THR A 246 15.31 -9.87 -3.47
C THR A 246 15.57 -8.37 -3.58
N THR A 247 14.62 -7.56 -4.08
CA THR A 247 14.89 -6.17 -4.50
C THR A 247 14.26 -5.08 -3.63
N SER A 248 13.30 -5.38 -2.75
CA SER A 248 12.77 -4.42 -1.76
C SER A 248 12.15 -5.18 -0.57
N ARG A 249 12.96 -5.51 0.43
CA ARG A 249 12.52 -6.26 1.63
C ARG A 249 11.39 -5.53 2.38
N ILE A 250 11.38 -4.19 2.32
CA ILE A 250 10.41 -3.32 2.98
C ILE A 250 9.78 -2.35 2.00
N ARG A 251 8.47 -2.15 2.14
CA ARG A 251 7.72 -1.06 1.50
C ARG A 251 7.01 -0.24 2.56
N ILE A 252 7.14 1.08 2.48
CA ILE A 252 6.43 2.00 3.36
C ILE A 252 5.08 2.33 2.74
N VAL A 253 4.01 2.08 3.49
CA VAL A 253 2.64 2.40 3.09
C VAL A 253 2.13 3.54 3.95
N PHE A 254 1.45 4.49 3.31
CA PHE A 254 0.84 5.66 3.93
C PHE A 254 -0.67 5.50 3.89
N ASP A 255 -1.31 5.70 5.04
CA ASP A 255 -2.74 5.46 5.24
C ASP A 255 -3.53 6.76 5.07
N GLY A 256 -4.10 6.98 3.89
CA GLY A 256 -5.02 8.08 3.60
C GLY A 256 -6.44 7.89 4.15
N SER A 257 -6.74 6.70 4.67
CA SER A 257 -8.05 6.32 5.22
C SER A 257 -8.14 6.52 6.73
N ALA A 258 -7.01 6.73 7.42
CA ALA A 258 -6.97 7.02 8.85
C ALA A 258 -7.71 8.31 9.23
N HIS A 259 -8.51 8.27 10.28
CA HIS A 259 -9.22 9.42 10.82
C HIS A 259 -9.55 9.22 12.31
N GLU A 260 -9.82 10.32 13.01
CA GLU A 260 -10.43 10.28 14.35
C GLU A 260 -11.93 9.97 14.25
N ASP A 261 -12.50 9.39 15.31
CA ASP A 261 -13.93 9.08 15.37
C ASP A 261 -14.77 10.35 15.10
N GLY A 262 -15.64 10.28 14.10
CA GLY A 262 -16.51 11.39 13.69
C GLY A 262 -15.85 12.44 12.78
N GLN A 263 -14.59 12.26 12.38
CA GLN A 263 -13.91 13.08 11.36
C GLN A 263 -13.87 12.36 10.01
N SER A 264 -13.70 13.10 8.91
CA SER A 264 -13.50 12.50 7.58
C SER A 264 -12.03 12.19 7.33
N SER A 265 -11.74 11.06 6.69
CA SER A 265 -10.39 10.75 6.21
C SER A 265 -10.05 11.50 4.93
N LEU A 266 -8.76 11.56 4.57
CA LEU A 266 -8.34 12.20 3.33
C LEU A 266 -8.95 11.50 2.11
N ASN A 267 -8.98 10.16 2.13
CA ASN A 267 -9.60 9.37 1.07
C ASN A 267 -11.12 9.58 0.97
N GLN A 268 -11.81 9.91 2.06
CA GLN A 268 -13.24 10.23 2.03
C GLN A 268 -13.50 11.66 1.49
N SER A 269 -12.57 12.58 1.69
CA SER A 269 -12.66 13.97 1.23
C SER A 269 -12.26 14.20 -0.23
N LEU A 270 -11.61 13.22 -0.86
CA LEU A 270 -11.22 13.23 -2.26
C LEU A 270 -12.17 12.41 -3.13
N TYR A 271 -12.37 12.80 -4.38
CA TYR A 271 -12.96 11.94 -5.38
C TYR A 271 -12.02 10.80 -5.75
N THR A 272 -12.55 9.61 -6.00
CA THR A 272 -11.77 8.50 -6.60
C THR A 272 -11.25 8.86 -7.98
N GLY A 273 -12.05 9.63 -8.73
CA GLY A 273 -11.88 9.84 -10.16
C GLY A 273 -12.37 8.64 -10.99
N PRO A 274 -12.63 8.86 -12.29
CA PRO A 274 -13.07 7.79 -13.19
C PRO A 274 -12.01 6.71 -13.39
N ASN A 275 -12.46 5.49 -13.62
CA ASN A 275 -11.56 4.42 -14.06
C ASN A 275 -11.19 4.62 -15.53
N LEU A 276 -9.94 5.01 -15.76
CA LEU A 276 -9.39 5.25 -17.10
C LEU A 276 -8.60 4.06 -17.64
N HIS A 277 -8.51 2.96 -16.89
CA HIS A 277 -7.77 1.77 -17.31
C HIS A 277 -8.59 0.92 -18.28
N PRO A 278 -7.93 0.30 -19.27
CA PRO A 278 -8.57 -0.69 -20.12
C PRO A 278 -9.04 -1.88 -19.28
N ASN A 279 -9.98 -2.65 -19.82
CA ASN A 279 -10.42 -3.88 -19.18
C ASN A 279 -9.25 -4.87 -19.12
N ILE A 280 -8.85 -5.27 -17.92
CA ILE A 280 -7.69 -6.15 -17.71
C ILE A 280 -7.87 -7.51 -18.38
N LEU A 281 -9.09 -8.06 -18.41
CA LEU A 281 -9.37 -9.34 -19.07
C LEU A 281 -9.20 -9.22 -20.58
N GLU A 282 -9.73 -8.15 -21.18
CA GLU A 282 -9.58 -7.90 -22.61
C GLU A 282 -8.11 -7.74 -23.00
N LEU A 283 -7.36 -6.99 -22.21
CA LEU A 283 -5.94 -6.75 -22.41
C LEU A 283 -5.13 -8.04 -22.31
N LEU A 284 -5.42 -8.90 -21.32
CA LEU A 284 -4.81 -10.24 -21.21
C LEU A 284 -5.20 -11.17 -22.36
N LEU A 285 -6.45 -11.12 -22.85
CA LEU A 285 -6.88 -11.90 -24.01
C LEU A 285 -6.13 -11.45 -25.27
N CYS A 286 -6.00 -10.14 -25.48
CA CYS A 286 -5.23 -9.58 -26.59
C CYS A 286 -3.75 -9.98 -26.52
N PHE A 287 -3.14 -9.88 -25.34
CA PHE A 287 -1.75 -10.27 -25.09
C PHE A 287 -1.46 -11.74 -25.45
N ARG A 288 -2.45 -12.64 -25.31
CA ARG A 288 -2.31 -14.07 -25.63
C ARG A 288 -2.58 -14.42 -27.09
N LYS A 289 -3.09 -13.49 -27.91
CA LYS A 289 -3.46 -13.79 -29.30
C LYS A 289 -2.25 -13.91 -30.22
N SER A 290 -1.16 -13.23 -29.90
CA SER A 290 -0.01 -13.11 -30.78
C SER A 290 1.21 -13.89 -30.27
N PRO A 291 2.11 -14.34 -31.16
CA PRO A 291 3.27 -15.14 -30.78
C PRO A 291 4.37 -14.33 -30.07
N VAL A 292 4.45 -13.01 -30.28
CA VAL A 292 5.46 -12.15 -29.65
C VAL A 292 4.81 -11.23 -28.64
N ALA A 293 5.35 -11.20 -27.42
CA ALA A 293 4.88 -10.38 -26.32
C ALA A 293 5.87 -9.25 -26.00
N PHE A 294 5.33 -8.05 -25.77
CA PHE A 294 6.06 -6.87 -25.32
C PHE A 294 5.50 -6.41 -23.98
N THR A 295 6.39 -6.19 -23.03
CA THR A 295 6.04 -5.57 -21.75
C THR A 295 7.00 -4.43 -21.46
N ALA A 296 6.50 -3.37 -20.84
CA ALA A 296 7.35 -2.29 -20.33
C ALA A 296 6.77 -1.77 -19.01
N ASP A 297 7.64 -1.43 -18.07
CA ASP A 297 7.29 -0.89 -16.76
C ASP A 297 7.73 0.57 -16.69
N VAL A 298 6.82 1.46 -16.28
CA VAL A 298 7.17 2.86 -16.01
C VAL A 298 7.70 2.97 -14.59
N LYS A 299 9.03 2.96 -14.47
CA LYS A 299 9.72 3.03 -13.17
C LYS A 299 9.18 4.18 -12.30
N SER A 300 8.63 3.81 -11.14
CA SER A 300 8.14 4.73 -10.11
C SER A 300 7.15 5.77 -10.67
N ALA A 301 6.22 5.34 -11.53
CA ALA A 301 5.34 6.22 -12.30
C ALA A 301 4.63 7.31 -11.48
N PHE A 302 4.02 6.95 -10.35
CA PHE A 302 3.35 7.89 -9.45
C PHE A 302 4.29 8.97 -8.92
N LEU A 303 5.50 8.57 -8.53
CA LEU A 303 6.52 9.47 -7.98
C LEU A 303 7.12 10.40 -9.04
N GLN A 304 6.82 10.19 -10.34
CA GLN A 304 7.19 11.13 -11.38
C GLN A 304 6.28 12.36 -11.45
N ILE A 305 5.09 12.29 -10.85
CA ILE A 305 4.06 13.33 -10.89
C ILE A 305 4.16 14.18 -9.62
N GLU A 306 4.31 15.48 -9.77
CA GLU A 306 4.32 16.44 -8.67
C GLU A 306 2.89 16.75 -8.17
N LEU A 307 2.77 16.95 -6.86
CA LEU A 307 1.60 17.58 -6.27
C LEU A 307 1.77 19.10 -6.27
N ASP A 308 0.65 19.78 -6.55
CA ASP A 308 0.54 21.22 -6.36
C ASP A 308 0.90 21.63 -4.93
N LEU A 309 1.61 22.75 -4.77
CA LEU A 309 2.16 23.19 -3.47
C LEU A 309 1.10 23.25 -2.37
N ARG A 310 -0.09 23.70 -2.77
CA ARG A 310 -1.30 23.83 -1.97
C ARG A 310 -1.84 22.52 -1.40
N ASP A 311 -1.56 21.39 -2.06
CA ASP A 311 -2.07 20.08 -1.68
C ASP A 311 -1.02 19.26 -0.88
N ARG A 312 0.26 19.67 -0.90
CA ARG A 312 1.34 18.99 -0.15
C ARG A 312 1.12 19.02 1.35
N ASP A 313 0.44 20.04 1.87
CA ASP A 313 0.12 20.13 3.30
C ASP A 313 -0.83 19.03 3.80
N PHE A 314 -1.49 18.31 2.89
CA PHE A 314 -2.38 17.20 3.21
C PHE A 314 -1.68 15.84 3.13
N THR A 315 -0.38 15.82 2.84
CA THR A 315 0.43 14.60 2.74
C THR A 315 1.56 14.56 3.77
N ARG A 316 1.37 15.25 4.91
CA ARG A 316 2.36 15.33 5.99
C ARG A 316 2.52 13.97 6.66
N PHE A 317 3.68 13.67 7.22
CA PHE A 317 3.89 12.51 8.08
C PHE A 317 5.03 12.77 9.07
N PHE A 318 5.03 12.05 10.19
CA PHE A 318 6.05 12.18 11.22
C PHE A 318 7.27 11.33 10.89
N TRP A 319 8.47 11.84 11.17
CA TRP A 319 9.70 11.07 10.99
C TRP A 319 10.77 11.47 12.02
N THR A 320 11.74 10.58 12.27
CA THR A 320 12.89 10.90 13.11
C THR A 320 14.16 10.19 12.63
N ASP A 321 15.26 10.93 12.61
CA ASP A 321 16.60 10.37 12.35
C ASP A 321 17.18 9.64 13.56
N ASN A 322 16.64 9.91 14.75
CA ASN A 322 17.12 9.37 16.01
C ASN A 322 15.94 9.06 16.93
N LEU A 323 15.82 7.80 17.34
CA LEU A 323 14.72 7.28 18.17
C LEU A 323 14.60 7.93 19.56
N ASN A 324 15.56 8.75 19.96
CA ASN A 324 15.55 9.51 21.21
C ASN A 324 15.24 11.01 21.03
N ASN A 325 15.16 11.49 19.78
CA ASN A 325 14.82 12.87 19.48
C ASN A 325 13.31 13.02 19.24
N GLU A 326 12.80 14.23 19.41
CA GLU A 326 11.44 14.57 18.97
C GLU A 326 11.33 14.41 17.45
N PRO A 327 10.21 13.85 16.95
CA PRO A 327 9.99 13.71 15.52
C PRO A 327 9.79 15.06 14.85
N TYR A 328 10.26 15.16 13.62
CA TYR A 328 9.94 16.25 12.69
C TYR A 328 8.90 15.80 11.67
N VAL A 329 8.45 16.74 10.83
CA VAL A 329 7.39 16.51 9.86
C VAL A 329 7.94 16.67 8.44
N LEU A 330 7.64 15.68 7.61
CA LEU A 330 7.89 15.68 6.18
C LEU A 330 6.55 15.75 5.43
N ASN A 331 6.55 16.23 4.19
CA ASN A 331 5.40 16.22 3.30
C ASN A 331 5.79 15.67 1.92
N PHE A 332 4.88 14.98 1.24
CA PHE A 332 5.11 14.51 -0.12
C PHE A 332 5.01 15.67 -1.12
N THR A 333 5.97 15.74 -2.03
CA THR A 333 5.97 16.63 -3.18
C THR A 333 5.41 15.95 -4.43
N ARG A 334 5.17 14.63 -4.36
CA ARG A 334 4.74 13.75 -5.46
C ARG A 334 3.44 13.03 -5.13
N VAL A 335 2.75 12.54 -6.15
CA VAL A 335 1.61 11.64 -5.96
C VAL A 335 2.11 10.35 -5.31
N LEU A 336 1.60 10.05 -4.12
CA LEU A 336 1.99 8.87 -3.34
C LEU A 336 1.00 7.70 -3.50
N PHE A 337 1.46 6.50 -3.20
CA PHE A 337 0.59 5.33 -3.04
C PHE A 337 -0.20 5.40 -1.73
N GLY A 338 -1.45 4.95 -1.73
CA GLY A 338 -2.33 4.93 -0.55
C GLY A 338 -3.40 6.02 -0.51
N LEU A 339 -3.39 6.94 -1.49
CA LEU A 339 -4.53 7.84 -1.71
C LEU A 339 -5.49 7.26 -2.75
N ARG A 340 -6.78 7.36 -2.46
CA ARG A 340 -7.88 6.92 -3.32
C ARG A 340 -7.80 7.47 -4.77
N PRO A 341 -7.45 8.75 -5.02
CA PRO A 341 -7.31 9.26 -6.39
C PRO A 341 -6.00 8.91 -7.10
N SER A 342 -5.00 8.32 -6.43
CA SER A 342 -3.67 8.15 -7.05
C SER A 342 -3.70 7.37 -8.37
N PRO A 343 -4.42 6.23 -8.50
CA PRO A 343 -4.52 5.50 -9.76
C PRO A 343 -5.11 6.35 -10.89
N TYR A 344 -6.17 7.10 -10.59
CA TYR A 344 -6.80 8.02 -11.53
C TYR A 344 -5.83 9.12 -11.97
N LEU A 345 -5.14 9.78 -11.02
CA LEU A 345 -4.19 10.86 -11.33
C LEU A 345 -3.07 10.38 -12.24
N LEU A 346 -2.54 9.17 -12.01
CA LEU A 346 -1.56 8.57 -12.91
C LEU A 346 -2.13 8.34 -14.31
N ALA A 347 -3.28 7.66 -14.40
CA ALA A 347 -3.89 7.34 -15.69
C ALA A 347 -4.26 8.59 -16.50
N ALA A 348 -4.82 9.60 -15.84
CA ALA A 348 -5.17 10.88 -16.44
C ALA A 348 -3.92 11.61 -16.96
N THR A 349 -2.85 11.63 -16.17
CA THR A 349 -1.56 12.24 -16.57
C THR A 349 -0.94 11.53 -17.77
N LEU A 350 -0.91 10.19 -17.78
CA LEU A 350 -0.40 9.41 -18.91
C LEU A 350 -1.22 9.65 -20.18
N LYS A 351 -2.55 9.61 -20.09
CA LYS A 351 -3.42 9.89 -21.24
C LYS A 351 -3.26 11.31 -21.77
N HIS A 352 -3.16 12.29 -20.87
CA HIS A 352 -2.85 13.68 -21.22
C HIS A 352 -1.50 13.79 -21.94
N HIS A 353 -0.47 13.09 -21.46
CA HIS A 353 0.84 13.05 -22.10
C HIS A 353 0.78 12.42 -23.50
N PHE A 354 0.11 11.28 -23.66
CA PHE A 354 0.02 10.61 -24.97
C PHE A 354 -0.72 11.47 -26.00
N LYS A 355 -1.78 12.17 -25.57
CA LYS A 355 -2.57 13.05 -26.45
C LYS A 355 -1.73 14.14 -27.11
N LYS A 356 -0.67 14.62 -26.44
CA LYS A 356 0.30 15.59 -27.00
C LYS A 356 1.01 15.09 -28.25
N TYR A 357 1.22 13.77 -28.36
CA TYR A 357 1.97 13.14 -29.45
C TYR A 357 1.08 12.47 -30.49
N LYS A 358 -0.25 12.59 -30.37
CA LYS A 358 -1.22 11.92 -31.24
C LYS A 358 -1.02 12.24 -32.73
N GLU A 359 -0.69 13.48 -33.07
CA GLU A 359 -0.48 13.90 -34.46
C GLU A 359 0.85 13.41 -35.03
N GLN A 360 1.89 13.34 -34.20
CA GLN A 360 3.24 12.95 -34.62
C GLN A 360 3.42 11.42 -34.68
N TYR A 361 2.84 10.70 -33.73
CA TYR A 361 3.00 9.26 -33.53
C TYR A 361 1.64 8.59 -33.32
N SER A 362 0.75 8.65 -34.32
CA SER A 362 -0.63 8.16 -34.22
C SER A 362 -0.71 6.69 -33.79
N HIS A 363 0.08 5.82 -34.39
CA HIS A 363 0.10 4.39 -34.07
C HIS A 363 0.58 4.12 -32.64
N THR A 364 1.66 4.79 -32.21
CA THR A 364 2.18 4.68 -30.84
C THR A 364 1.19 5.24 -29.82
N PHE A 365 0.51 6.34 -30.15
CA PHE A 365 -0.56 6.90 -29.32
C PHE A 365 -1.69 5.88 -29.10
N GLU A 366 -2.19 5.26 -30.18
CA GLU A 366 -3.27 4.26 -30.09
C GLU A 366 -2.85 3.05 -29.25
N LEU A 367 -1.62 2.58 -29.44
CA LEU A 367 -1.05 1.48 -28.67
C LEU A 367 -0.96 1.83 -27.18
N LEU A 368 -0.27 2.92 -26.83
CA LEU A 368 -0.07 3.30 -25.42
C LEU A 368 -1.38 3.65 -24.72
N ASN A 369 -2.32 4.31 -25.42
CA ASN A 369 -3.61 4.70 -24.84
C ASN A 369 -4.54 3.51 -24.57
N SER A 370 -4.33 2.37 -25.24
CA SER A 370 -5.20 1.19 -25.15
C SER A 370 -4.58 0.02 -24.36
N PHE A 371 -3.26 -0.07 -24.30
CA PHE A 371 -2.54 -1.23 -23.74
C PHE A 371 -1.73 -0.94 -22.47
N ILE A 372 -1.81 0.28 -21.93
CA ILE A 372 -1.26 0.59 -20.60
C ILE A 372 -2.29 0.27 -19.51
N TYR A 373 -1.88 -0.53 -18.55
CA TYR A 373 -2.61 -0.83 -17.33
C TYR A 373 -1.79 -0.34 -16.13
N VAL A 374 -2.29 0.68 -15.43
CA VAL A 374 -1.55 1.40 -14.39
C VAL A 374 -0.20 1.92 -14.92
N ASP A 375 0.91 1.31 -14.54
CA ASP A 375 2.28 1.63 -14.93
C ASP A 375 2.89 0.61 -15.92
N ASP A 376 2.17 -0.47 -16.24
CA ASP A 376 2.60 -1.54 -17.15
C ASP A 376 2.02 -1.36 -18.56
N LEU A 377 2.88 -1.35 -19.58
CA LEU A 377 2.49 -1.60 -20.97
C LEU A 377 2.47 -3.10 -21.21
N ILE A 378 1.36 -3.60 -21.76
CA ILE A 378 1.18 -5.02 -22.07
C ILE A 378 0.64 -5.15 -23.49
N TRP A 379 1.49 -5.57 -24.43
CA TRP A 379 1.17 -5.64 -25.85
C TRP A 379 1.73 -6.91 -26.50
N SER A 380 1.19 -7.31 -27.66
CA SER A 380 1.64 -8.49 -28.39
C SER A 380 1.43 -8.36 -29.90
N GLU A 381 2.35 -8.87 -30.72
CA GLU A 381 2.33 -8.83 -32.19
C GLU A 381 2.58 -10.19 -32.86
#